data_AF-A0A840P6B7-F1
#
_entry.id   AF-A0A840P6B7-F1
#
_cell.length_a   1.000
_cell.length_b   1.000
_cell.length_c   1.000
_cell.angle_alpha   90.00
_cell.angle_beta   90.00
_cell.angle_gamma   90.00
#
_symmetry.space_group_name_H-M   'P 1'
#
loop_
_entity.id
_entity.type
_entity.pdbx_description
1 polymer ?
#
loop_
_entity_poly.entity_id
_entity_poly.type
_entity_poly.pdbx_seq_one_letter_code
_entity_poly.pdbx_strand_id
1 'polypeptide(L)'
;MPMRPNRTAAQIINRLREAGFTVNIPDEPYRRIYQLRLSRGLYFGTLDISADKGRALRISLTWQPNGSNRKGSGASEIIGVLNCLPEHGWAN
;
A
#
# COMPACT_ATOMS: atom_id res chain seq x y z
N MET A 1 -9.01 -1.41 18.80
CA MET A 1 -7.59 -1.22 19.17
C MET A 1 -6.90 -0.48 18.04
N PRO A 2 -6.01 0.50 18.28
CA PRO A 2 -5.35 1.22 17.19
C PRO A 2 -4.44 0.28 16.39
N MET A 3 -4.31 0.52 15.07
CA MET A 3 -3.38 -0.20 14.21
C MET A 3 -1.94 -0.09 14.75
N ARG A 4 -1.25 -1.22 14.88
CA ARG A 4 0.17 -1.28 15.29
C ARG A 4 0.98 -2.00 14.21
N PRO A 5 1.51 -1.29 13.20
CA PRO A 5 2.33 -1.91 12.18
C PRO A 5 3.64 -2.42 12.79
N ASN A 6 4.10 -3.59 12.33
CA ASN A 6 5.44 -4.05 12.68
C ASN A 6 6.52 -3.24 11.95
N ARG A 7 7.79 -3.47 12.28
CA ARG A 7 8.93 -2.71 11.71
C ARG A 7 8.88 -2.63 10.18
N THR A 8 8.65 -3.75 9.50
CA THR A 8 8.62 -3.81 8.03
C THR A 8 7.41 -3.10 7.45
N ALA A 9 6.22 -3.27 8.04
CA ALA A 9 5.02 -2.56 7.61
C ALA A 9 5.15 -1.05 7.80
N ALA A 10 5.76 -0.61 8.91
CA ALA A 10 6.05 0.80 9.16
C ALA A 10 7.01 1.37 8.11
N GLN A 11 8.06 0.62 7.73
CA GLN A 11 8.98 1.02 6.65
C GLN A 11 8.27 1.14 5.30
N ILE A 12 7.36 0.21 4.97
CA ILE A 12 6.56 0.27 3.74
C ILE A 12 5.65 1.51 3.76
N ILE A 13 4.97 1.79 4.87
CA ILE A 13 4.10 2.97 5.03
C ILE A 13 4.92 4.26 4.88
N ASN A 14 6.11 4.33 5.48
CA ASN A 14 6.97 5.50 5.35
C ASN A 14 7.48 5.69 3.93
N ARG A 15 7.90 4.63 3.24
CA ARG A 15 8.27 4.70 1.81
C ARG A 15 7.13 5.18 0.92
N LEU A 16 5.90 4.74 1.19
CA LEU A 16 4.72 5.23 0.48
C LEU A 16 4.56 6.75 0.67
N ARG A 17 4.71 7.25 1.91
CA ARG A 17 4.66 8.68 2.21
C ARG A 17 5.79 9.47 1.56
N GLU A 18 7.01 8.95 1.61
CA GLU A 18 8.20 9.53 0.95
C GLU A 18 8.03 9.58 -0.58
N ALA A 19 7.37 8.57 -1.16
CA ALA A 19 6.99 8.56 -2.56
C ALA A 19 5.81 9.50 -2.88
N GLY A 20 5.27 10.25 -1.90
CA GLY A 20 4.20 11.23 -2.09
C GLY A 20 2.79 10.66 -2.01
N PHE A 21 2.59 9.42 -1.54
CA PHE A 21 1.24 8.92 -1.29
C PHE A 21 0.65 9.50 -0.02
N THR A 22 -0.61 9.92 -0.13
CA THR A 22 -1.49 10.01 1.04
C THR A 22 -1.88 8.60 1.45
N VAL A 23 -1.66 8.27 2.73
CA VAL A 23 -1.97 6.96 3.32
C VAL A 23 -3.07 7.15 4.36
N ASN A 24 -4.31 6.82 4.01
CA ASN A 24 -5.46 6.91 4.89
C ASN A 24 -5.62 5.60 5.67
N ILE A 25 -5.48 5.68 7.00
CA ILE A 25 -5.59 4.54 7.90
C ILE A 25 -7.02 4.55 8.49
N PRO A 26 -7.81 3.49 8.32
CA PRO A 26 -9.14 3.42 8.91
C PRO A 26 -9.05 3.25 10.44
N ASP A 27 -10.05 3.77 11.16
CA ASP A 27 -10.12 3.68 12.63
C ASP A 27 -10.24 2.23 13.13
N GLU A 28 -10.93 1.39 12.35
CA GLU A 28 -11.20 0.00 12.67
C GLU A 28 -10.82 -0.95 11.51
N PRO A 29 -10.38 -2.18 11.82
CA PRO A 29 -10.12 -3.18 10.80
C PRO A 29 -11.42 -3.78 10.29
N TYR A 30 -11.48 -4.11 9.00
CA TYR A 30 -12.53 -4.99 8.49
C TYR A 30 -12.12 -6.45 8.74
N ARG A 31 -12.90 -7.13 9.59
CA ARG A 31 -12.57 -8.46 10.13
C ARG A 31 -11.25 -8.47 10.92
N ARG A 32 -10.13 -8.71 10.24
CA ARG A 32 -8.78 -8.77 10.83
C ARG A 32 -7.73 -8.08 9.95
N ILE A 33 -8.16 -7.15 9.10
CA ILE A 33 -7.30 -6.45 8.16
C ILE A 33 -7.62 -4.96 8.21
N TYR A 34 -6.60 -4.14 8.42
CA TYR A 34 -6.66 -2.71 8.13
C TYR A 34 -6.36 -2.52 6.64
N GLN A 35 -7.35 -2.05 5.89
CA GLN A 35 -7.17 -1.72 4.48
C GLN A 35 -6.87 -0.22 4.36
N LEU A 36 -5.60 0.11 4.27
CA LEU A 36 -5.14 1.50 4.14
C LEU A 36 -5.39 1.94 2.71
N ARG A 37 -6.05 3.08 2.52
CA ARG A 37 -6.27 3.64 1.18
C ARG A 37 -5.09 4.51 0.78
N LEU A 38 -4.62 4.32 -0.45
CA LEU A 38 -3.46 5.00 -1.01
C LEU A 38 -3.90 5.91 -2.17
N SER A 39 -3.39 7.13 -2.22
CA SER A 39 -3.57 8.03 -3.37
C SER A 39 -2.37 8.93 -3.61
N ARG A 40 -1.96 9.09 -4.87
CA ARG A 40 -0.90 10.00 -5.35
C ARG A 40 -1.17 10.39 -6.80
N GLY A 41 -1.72 11.59 -7.05
CA GLY A 41 -2.11 12.00 -8.40
C GLY A 41 -3.08 10.99 -9.01
N LEU A 42 -2.71 10.38 -10.14
CA LEU A 42 -3.52 9.34 -10.80
C LEU A 42 -3.27 7.92 -10.28
N TYR A 43 -2.36 7.72 -9.32
CA TYR A 43 -2.25 6.46 -8.60
C TYR A 43 -3.27 6.39 -7.45
N PHE A 44 -3.96 5.25 -7.37
CA PHE A 44 -4.83 4.91 -6.25
C PHE A 44 -4.71 3.43 -5.92
N GLY A 45 -5.02 3.05 -4.69
CA GLY A 45 -4.88 1.65 -4.30
C GLY A 45 -5.09 1.38 -2.82
N THR A 46 -4.65 0.21 -2.40
CA THR A 46 -4.74 -0.23 -1.01
C THR A 46 -3.47 -0.92 -0.54
N LEU A 47 -3.18 -0.79 0.75
CA LEU A 47 -2.23 -1.62 1.48
C LEU A 47 -2.98 -2.33 2.62
N ASP A 48 -3.02 -3.65 2.55
CA ASP A 48 -3.64 -4.48 3.57
C ASP A 48 -2.61 -4.81 4.67
N ILE A 49 -2.95 -4.46 5.92
CA ILE A 49 -2.16 -4.74 7.13
C ILE A 49 -2.94 -5.69 8.04
N SER A 50 -2.30 -6.76 8.50
CA SER A 50 -2.88 -7.67 9.50
C SER A 50 -3.18 -6.93 10.80
N ALA A 51 -4.43 -7.02 11.29
CA ALA A 51 -4.82 -6.47 12.58
C ALA A 51 -4.16 -7.21 13.76
N ASP A 52 -3.95 -8.52 13.62
CA ASP A 52 -3.37 -9.37 14.66
C ASP A 52 -1.86 -9.17 14.80
N LYS A 53 -1.14 -9.09 13.67
CA LYS A 53 0.34 -9.12 13.65
C LYS A 53 0.99 -7.83 13.16
N GLY A 54 0.20 -6.85 12.70
CA GLY A 54 0.73 -5.60 12.14
C GLY A 54 1.55 -5.78 10.85
N ARG A 55 1.46 -6.95 10.20
CA ARG A 55 2.26 -7.29 9.01
C ARG A 55 1.61 -6.73 7.74
N ALA A 56 2.43 -6.22 6.83
CA ALA A 56 1.98 -5.94 5.46
C ALA A 56 1.68 -7.25 4.73
N LEU A 57 0.45 -7.37 4.22
CA LEU A 57 -0.08 -8.57 3.60
C LEU A 57 -0.10 -8.44 2.09
N ARG A 58 -0.65 -7.34 1.59
CA ARG A 58 -0.83 -7.13 0.15
C ARG A 58 -0.86 -5.64 -0.17
N ILE A 59 -0.28 -5.27 -1.29
CA ILE A 59 -0.52 -3.97 -1.92
C ILE A 59 -1.25 -4.19 -3.24
N SER A 60 -2.16 -3.28 -3.58
CA SER A 60 -2.67 -3.12 -4.94
C SER A 60 -2.59 -1.65 -5.29
N LEU A 61 -1.96 -1.32 -6.41
CA LEU A 61 -1.88 0.02 -6.94
C LEU A 61 -2.39 -0.02 -8.37
N THR A 62 -3.22 0.97 -8.70
CA THR A 62 -3.75 1.20 -10.03
C THR A 62 -3.29 2.56 -10.49
N TRP A 63 -2.81 2.63 -11.73
CA TRP A 63 -2.58 3.86 -12.43
C TRP A 63 -3.79 4.19 -13.32
N GLN A 64 -4.38 5.37 -13.14
CA GLN A 64 -5.19 6.01 -14.19
C GLN A 64 -4.24 6.78 -15.10
N PRO A 65 -4.41 6.81 -16.43
CA PRO A 65 -5.68 6.77 -17.17
C PRO A 65 -6.02 5.44 -17.84
N ASN A 66 -5.13 4.46 -17.85
CA ASN A 66 -5.31 3.19 -18.57
C ASN A 66 -5.79 2.03 -17.68
N GLY A 67 -5.88 2.23 -16.37
CA GLY A 67 -6.34 1.22 -15.42
C GLY A 67 -5.31 0.13 -15.13
N SER A 68 -4.04 0.30 -15.52
CA SER A 68 -2.99 -0.68 -15.27
C SER A 68 -2.83 -0.89 -13.77
N ASN A 69 -2.93 -2.14 -13.34
CA ASN A 69 -2.90 -2.51 -11.93
C ASN A 69 -1.71 -3.43 -11.63
N ARG A 70 -0.97 -3.13 -10.57
CA ARG A 70 0.06 -4.01 -10.01
C ARG A 70 -0.30 -4.38 -8.59
N LYS A 71 -0.01 -5.62 -8.24
CA LYS A 71 -0.25 -6.21 -6.92
C LYS A 71 1.03 -6.89 -6.46
N GLY A 72 1.25 -6.88 -5.15
CA GLY A 72 2.32 -7.65 -4.52
C GLY A 72 1.83 -8.20 -3.18
N SER A 73 2.16 -9.45 -2.88
CA SER A 73 1.78 -10.14 -1.65
C SER A 73 3.00 -10.43 -0.78
N GLY A 74 2.93 -10.04 0.48
CA GLY A 74 4.05 -10.09 1.41
C GLY A 74 5.08 -8.97 1.19
N ALA A 75 5.95 -8.77 2.18
CA ALA A 75 6.81 -7.59 2.22
C ALA A 75 7.75 -7.45 1.01
N SER A 76 8.31 -8.57 0.53
CA SER A 76 9.26 -8.55 -0.60
C SER A 76 8.61 -8.06 -1.90
N GLU A 77 7.45 -8.63 -2.26
CA GLU A 77 6.75 -8.22 -3.48
C GLU A 77 6.19 -6.80 -3.36
N ILE A 78 5.70 -6.40 -2.18
CA ILE A 78 5.26 -5.03 -1.94
C ILE A 78 6.41 -4.04 -2.19
N ILE A 79 7.60 -4.33 -1.64
CA ILE A 79 8.79 -3.51 -1.89
C ILE A 79 9.16 -3.51 -3.37
N GLY A 80 9.07 -4.66 -4.06
CA GLY A 80 9.29 -4.75 -5.49
C GLY A 80 8.37 -3.83 -6.30
N VAL A 81 7.06 -3.83 -5.99
CA VAL A 81 6.09 -2.92 -6.62
C VAL A 81 6.46 -1.46 -6.38
N LEU A 82 6.87 -1.10 -5.17
CA LEU A 82 7.26 0.28 -4.84
C LEU A 82 8.55 0.73 -5.52
N ASN A 83 9.54 -0.17 -5.64
CA ASN A 83 10.81 0.13 -6.33
C ASN A 83 10.61 0.31 -7.84
N CYS A 84 9.59 -0.32 -8.42
CA CYS A 84 9.26 -0.21 -9.83
C CYS A 84 8.10 0.77 -10.08
N LEU A 85 7.92 1.78 -9.22
CA LEU A 85 6.86 2.77 -9.36
C LEU A 85 7.33 3.94 -10.25
N PRO A 86 6.95 3.98 -11.54
CA PRO A 86 7.33 5.07 -12.44
C PRO A 86 6.57 6.36 -12.09
N GLU A 87 7.18 7.50 -12.39
CA GLU A 87 6.55 8.82 -12.17
C GLU A 87 5.27 9.02 -13.00
N HIS A 88 5.20 8.43 -14.20
CA HIS A 88 4.11 8.61 -15.16
C HIS A 88 3.24 7.37 -15.38
N GLY A 89 3.21 6.44 -14.40
CA GLY A 89 2.41 5.23 -14.51
C GLY A 89 3.08 4.08 -15.24
N TRP A 90 2.49 2.90 -15.09
CA TRP A 90 2.94 1.72 -15.81
C TRP A 90 2.46 1.76 -17.26
N ALA A 91 3.37 1.48 -18.19
CA ALA A 91 3.02 1.17 -19.55
C ALA A 91 2.17 -0.12 -19.57
N ASN A 92 1.14 -0.12 -20.42
CA ASN A 92 0.40 -1.35 -20.74
C ASN A 92 1.30 -2.35 -21.45
#